data_AF-A0A6A4NMY9-F1
#
_entry.id   AF-A0A6A4NMY9-F1
#
_cell.length_a   1.000
_cell.length_b   1.000
_cell.length_c   1.000
_cell.angle_alpha   90.00
_cell.angle_beta   90.00
_cell.angle_gamma   90.00
#
_symmetry.space_group_name_H-M   'P 1'
#
loop_
_entity.id
_entity.type
_entity.pdbx_description
1 polymer ?
#
loop_
_entity_poly.entity_id
_entity_poly.type
_entity_poly.pdbx_seq_one_letter_code
_entity_poly.pdbx_strand_id
1 'polypeptide(L)'
;MGFRSLNSLVFLFLISGFFKFNVVYSYTRPPPGEIIFTEHVGTDEFPQQVHISKVGKDRMRISWITKRSTPSVVYYGLTQSTINLNATGNVDSYKYLRYRSGDIHDVVIGPLQPNTVYHYQVCSCW
;
A
#
# COMPACT_ATOMS: atom_id res chain seq x y z
N MET A 1 -24.91 13.41 71.53
CA MET A 1 -25.79 13.35 70.33
C MET A 1 -24.99 13.90 69.15
N GLY A 2 -24.80 13.07 68.12
CA GLY A 2 -23.64 13.13 67.21
C GLY A 2 -23.56 14.37 66.32
N PHE A 3 -22.41 15.03 66.38
CA PHE A 3 -21.85 15.77 65.24
C PHE A 3 -21.13 14.75 64.36
N ARG A 4 -21.60 14.50 63.12
CA ARG A 4 -20.77 14.07 61.99
C ARG A 4 -21.57 13.96 60.68
N SER A 5 -20.95 14.50 59.64
CA SER A 5 -21.14 14.18 58.22
C SER A 5 -22.25 14.92 57.45
N LEU A 6 -22.20 16.26 57.45
CA LEU A 6 -22.80 17.05 56.34
C LEU A 6 -21.81 17.25 55.17
N ASN A 7 -20.60 16.68 55.24
CA ASN A 7 -19.54 16.90 54.25
C ASN A 7 -19.42 15.77 53.20
N SER A 8 -20.16 14.66 53.33
CA SER A 8 -19.97 13.51 52.44
C SER A 8 -20.75 13.59 51.12
N LEU A 9 -21.92 14.25 51.10
CA LEU A 9 -22.72 14.38 49.86
C LEU A 9 -22.18 15.47 48.92
N VAL A 10 -21.64 16.57 49.45
CA VAL A 10 -21.07 17.65 48.63
C VAL A 10 -19.81 17.17 47.89
N PHE A 11 -19.03 16.27 48.51
CA PHE A 11 -17.83 15.69 47.89
C PHE A 11 -18.18 14.74 46.73
N LEU A 12 -19.30 14.02 46.80
CA LEU A 12 -19.78 13.14 45.72
C LEU A 12 -20.22 13.94 44.48
N PHE A 13 -20.84 15.12 44.65
CA PHE A 13 -21.20 16.01 43.55
C PHE A 13 -19.98 16.68 42.88
N LEU A 14 -18.89 16.90 43.62
CA LEU A 14 -17.64 17.41 43.04
C LEU A 14 -16.89 16.34 42.22
N ILE A 15 -17.03 15.06 42.57
CA ILE A 15 -16.43 13.94 41.82
C ILE A 15 -17.21 13.64 40.52
N SER A 16 -18.53 13.89 40.48
CA SER A 16 -19.33 13.68 39.26
C SER A 16 -19.02 14.68 38.12
N GLY A 17 -18.32 15.78 38.41
CA GLY A 17 -18.01 16.84 37.43
C GLY A 17 -16.84 16.55 36.47
N PHE A 18 -16.10 15.45 36.64
CA PHE A 18 -14.85 15.19 35.90
C PHE A 18 -14.81 13.89 35.09
N PHE A 19 -15.92 13.17 34.91
CA PHE A 19 -15.97 12.08 33.95
C PHE A 19 -16.25 12.62 32.54
N LYS A 20 -15.19 13.12 31.88
CA LYS A 20 -15.20 13.26 30.42
C LYS A 20 -15.20 11.86 29.81
N PHE A 21 -16.38 11.35 29.47
CA PHE A 21 -16.52 10.19 28.61
C PHE A 21 -15.96 10.56 27.23
N ASN A 22 -14.74 10.13 26.93
CA ASN A 22 -14.20 10.21 25.58
C ASN A 22 -14.96 9.19 24.72
N VAL A 23 -15.99 9.67 24.02
CA VAL A 23 -16.68 8.86 23.00
C VAL A 23 -15.72 8.71 21.82
N VAL A 24 -15.18 7.51 21.63
CA VAL A 24 -14.45 7.17 20.41
C VAL A 24 -15.47 6.86 19.33
N TYR A 25 -15.54 7.69 18.30
CA TYR A 25 -16.35 7.40 17.13
C TYR A 25 -15.70 6.26 16.35
N SER A 26 -16.46 5.18 16.10
CA SER A 26 -16.03 4.14 15.17
C SER A 26 -15.91 4.73 13.78
N TYR A 27 -14.86 4.39 13.04
CA TYR A 27 -14.75 4.75 11.64
C TYR A 27 -15.93 4.17 10.85
N THR A 28 -16.79 5.04 10.32
CA THR A 28 -17.83 4.67 9.35
C THR A 28 -17.24 4.76 7.95
N ARG A 29 -17.05 3.61 7.30
CA ARG A 29 -16.57 3.57 5.92
C ARG A 29 -17.59 4.28 5.01
N PRO A 30 -17.18 5.24 4.17
CA PRO A 30 -18.08 5.80 3.17
C PRO A 30 -18.54 4.70 2.21
N PRO A 31 -19.70 4.88 1.54
CA PRO A 31 -20.14 3.95 0.51
C PRO A 31 -19.05 3.78 -0.57
N PRO A 32 -19.00 2.63 -1.26
CA PRO A 32 -18.08 2.43 -2.37
C PRO A 32 -18.20 3.56 -3.39
N GLY A 33 -17.08 4.16 -3.78
CA GLY A 33 -17.04 5.14 -4.86
C GLY A 33 -17.24 4.48 -6.23
N GLU A 34 -17.27 5.30 -7.28
CA GLU A 34 -17.34 4.82 -8.66
C GLU A 34 -16.13 3.94 -9.00
N ILE A 35 -16.39 2.87 -9.76
CA ILE A 35 -15.35 1.97 -10.24
C ILE A 35 -14.72 2.62 -11.48
N ILE A 36 -13.43 2.94 -11.37
CA ILE A 36 -12.62 3.34 -12.52
C ILE A 36 -12.13 2.05 -13.19
N PHE A 37 -12.63 1.79 -14.40
CA PHE A 37 -12.15 0.70 -15.23
C PHE A 37 -11.29 1.28 -16.36
N THR A 38 -10.03 0.86 -16.41
CA THR A 38 -9.14 1.18 -17.52
C THR A 38 -9.01 -0.08 -18.38
N GLU A 39 -9.46 0.00 -19.63
CA GLU A 39 -9.33 -1.11 -20.57
C GLU A 39 -7.85 -1.42 -20.84
N HIS A 40 -7.54 -2.72 -20.95
CA HIS A 40 -6.21 -3.15 -21.36
C HIS A 40 -6.03 -2.97 -22.86
N VAL A 41 -5.19 -2.02 -23.27
CA VAL A 41 -4.85 -1.81 -24.67
C VAL A 41 -3.44 -2.35 -24.89
N GLY A 42 -3.32 -3.54 -25.48
CA GLY A 42 -2.03 -4.19 -25.71
C GLY A 42 -2.14 -5.71 -25.82
N THR A 43 -0.98 -6.37 -25.90
CA THR A 43 -0.92 -7.84 -25.86
C THR A 43 -1.06 -8.35 -24.43
N ASP A 44 -1.28 -9.66 -24.27
CA ASP A 44 -1.42 -10.30 -22.95
C ASP A 44 -0.12 -10.23 -22.11
N GLU A 45 1.01 -9.93 -22.76
CA GLU A 45 2.33 -9.75 -22.16
C GLU A 45 2.55 -8.32 -21.61
N PHE A 46 1.68 -7.36 -21.96
CA PHE A 46 1.84 -5.98 -21.53
C PHE A 46 1.56 -5.83 -20.03
N PRO A 47 2.38 -5.04 -19.30
CA PRO A 47 2.23 -4.85 -17.87
C PRO A 47 0.97 -4.06 -17.55
N GLN A 48 0.28 -4.48 -16.51
CA GLN A 48 -0.92 -3.82 -15.97
C GLN A 48 -0.78 -3.63 -14.47
N GLN A 49 -1.59 -2.73 -13.93
CA GLN A 49 -1.72 -2.53 -12.48
C GLN A 49 -0.35 -2.28 -11.82
N VAL A 50 0.52 -1.51 -12.48
CA VAL A 50 1.86 -1.20 -11.99
C VAL A 50 1.75 -0.38 -10.71
N HIS A 51 2.43 -0.82 -9.65
CA HIS A 51 2.46 -0.14 -8.38
C HIS A 51 3.82 -0.29 -7.71
N ILE A 52 4.13 0.66 -6.83
CA ILE A 52 5.43 0.72 -6.13
C ILE A 52 5.23 0.80 -4.63
N SER A 53 6.14 0.21 -3.86
CA SER A 53 6.11 0.24 -2.41
C SER A 53 7.52 0.31 -1.81
N LYS A 54 7.63 0.84 -0.59
CA LYS A 54 8.88 0.89 0.16
C LYS A 54 9.09 -0.43 0.90
N VAL A 55 10.25 -1.05 0.76
CA VAL A 55 10.58 -2.35 1.40
C VAL A 55 11.75 -2.28 2.37
N GLY A 56 12.48 -1.18 2.40
CA GLY A 56 13.61 -1.01 3.30
C GLY A 56 14.27 0.35 3.16
N LYS A 57 15.39 0.51 3.86
CA LYS A 57 16.27 1.66 3.64
C LYS A 57 16.79 1.60 2.20
N ASP A 58 16.62 2.69 1.47
CA ASP A 58 17.14 2.89 0.11
C ASP A 58 16.66 1.81 -0.89
N ARG A 59 15.51 1.17 -0.66
CA ARG A 59 14.99 0.10 -1.51
C ARG A 59 13.50 0.28 -1.79
N MET A 60 13.14 0.07 -3.05
CA MET A 60 11.77 0.12 -3.54
C MET A 60 11.42 -1.20 -4.21
N ARG A 61 10.19 -1.64 -4.02
CA ARG A 61 9.59 -2.76 -4.74
C ARG A 61 8.69 -2.22 -5.84
N ILE A 62 8.83 -2.78 -7.02
CA ILE A 62 8.01 -2.50 -8.20
C ILE A 62 7.30 -3.79 -8.55
N SER A 63 5.97 -3.70 -8.66
CA SER A 63 5.11 -4.84 -8.90
C SER A 63 4.12 -4.54 -10.02
N TRP A 64 3.87 -5.53 -10.87
CA TRP A 64 2.93 -5.44 -11.99
C TRP A 64 2.33 -6.81 -12.29
N ILE A 65 1.30 -6.84 -13.11
CA ILE A 65 0.63 -8.07 -13.54
C ILE A 65 0.72 -8.18 -15.06
N THR A 66 0.97 -9.38 -15.57
CA THR A 66 0.80 -9.74 -16.98
C THR A 66 -0.17 -10.90 -17.09
N LYS A 67 -0.91 -10.99 -18.21
CA LYS A 67 -1.85 -12.10 -18.43
C LYS A 67 -1.12 -13.36 -18.90
N ARG A 68 0.03 -13.20 -19.57
CA ARG A 68 0.96 -14.28 -19.94
C ARG A 68 2.30 -14.13 -19.24
N SER A 69 3.04 -15.24 -19.21
CA SER A 69 4.34 -15.27 -18.57
C SER A 69 5.36 -14.44 -19.32
N THR A 70 6.07 -13.59 -18.57
CA THR A 70 7.16 -12.74 -19.05
C THR A 70 8.29 -12.73 -18.01
N PRO A 71 9.49 -12.25 -18.36
CA PRO A 71 10.55 -12.06 -17.37
C PRO A 71 10.21 -10.98 -16.34
N SER A 72 10.44 -11.27 -15.06
CA SER A 72 10.32 -10.31 -13.95
C SER A 72 11.59 -9.48 -13.84
N VAL A 73 11.73 -8.49 -14.73
CA VAL A 73 12.90 -7.60 -14.79
C VAL A 73 12.47 -6.14 -14.80
N VAL A 74 13.11 -5.35 -13.94
CA VAL A 74 13.02 -3.89 -13.93
C VAL A 74 14.33 -3.32 -14.42
N TYR A 75 14.24 -2.45 -15.42
CA TYR A 75 15.34 -1.58 -15.83
C TYR A 75 15.12 -0.20 -15.22
N TYR A 76 16.15 0.41 -14.64
CA TYR A 76 16.03 1.73 -14.00
C TYR A 76 17.28 2.60 -14.18
N GLY A 77 17.12 3.91 -13.98
CA GLY A 77 18.18 4.90 -14.14
C GLY A 77 17.75 6.30 -13.74
N LEU A 78 18.66 7.27 -13.85
CA LEU A 78 18.40 8.67 -13.46
C LEU A 78 17.66 9.47 -14.53
N THR A 79 17.66 8.99 -15.77
CA THR A 79 16.96 9.61 -16.89
C THR A 79 16.27 8.53 -17.73
N GLN A 80 15.26 8.92 -18.51
CA GLN A 80 14.60 8.01 -19.45
C GLN A 80 15.55 7.48 -20.54
N SER A 81 16.58 8.25 -20.91
CA SER A 81 17.57 7.89 -21.92
C SER A 81 18.74 7.05 -21.38
N THR A 82 18.89 6.95 -20.05
CA THR A 82 20.02 6.27 -19.41
C THR A 82 19.53 5.27 -18.38
N ILE A 83 18.80 4.25 -18.85
CA ILE A 83 18.34 3.12 -18.05
C ILE A 83 19.41 2.03 -18.10
N ASN A 84 20.46 2.21 -17.30
CA ASN A 84 21.67 1.39 -17.30
C ASN A 84 21.72 0.35 -16.16
N LEU A 85 20.79 0.41 -15.20
CA LEU A 85 20.70 -0.54 -14.10
C LEU A 85 19.53 -1.49 -14.34
N ASN A 86 19.63 -2.71 -13.82
CA ASN A 86 18.52 -3.65 -13.79
C ASN A 86 18.45 -4.42 -12.48
N ALA A 87 17.29 -5.00 -12.23
CA ALA A 87 17.07 -5.97 -11.17
C ALA A 87 16.09 -7.03 -11.67
N THR A 88 16.31 -8.27 -11.26
CA THR A 88 15.40 -9.40 -11.49
C THR A 88 14.66 -9.71 -10.20
N GLY A 89 13.43 -10.19 -10.32
CA GLY A 89 12.63 -10.60 -9.18
C GLY A 89 11.85 -11.87 -9.45
N ASN A 90 10.78 -12.03 -8.69
CA ASN A 90 9.98 -13.25 -8.69
C ASN A 90 8.69 -13.05 -9.48
N VAL A 91 8.09 -14.17 -9.87
CA VAL A 91 6.77 -14.25 -10.49
C VAL A 91 5.92 -15.21 -9.68
N ASP A 92 4.76 -14.76 -9.24
CA ASP A 92 3.78 -15.55 -8.51
C ASP A 92 2.40 -15.48 -9.16
N SER A 93 1.50 -16.38 -8.78
CA SER A 93 0.09 -16.28 -9.16
C SER A 93 -0.78 -16.88 -8.06
N TYR A 94 -2.04 -16.46 -7.99
CA TYR A 94 -3.00 -17.03 -7.05
C TYR A 94 -4.24 -17.56 -7.74
N LYS A 95 -4.95 -18.42 -7.03
CA LYS A 95 -6.26 -18.94 -7.41
C LYS A 95 -7.25 -18.66 -6.29
N TYR A 96 -8.44 -18.18 -6.65
CA TYR A 96 -9.56 -17.97 -5.74
C TYR A 96 -10.84 -18.48 -6.39
N LEU A 97 -11.41 -19.57 -5.85
CA LEU A 97 -12.53 -20.28 -6.48
C LEU A 97 -12.21 -20.67 -7.94
N ARG A 98 -12.96 -20.13 -8.91
CA ARG A 98 -12.75 -20.34 -10.35
C ARG A 98 -11.85 -19.28 -10.99
N TYR A 99 -11.48 -18.25 -10.24
CA TYR A 99 -10.59 -17.20 -10.72
C TYR A 99 -9.13 -17.63 -10.58
N ARG A 100 -8.34 -17.41 -11.63
CA ARG A 100 -6.87 -17.46 -11.60
C ARG A 100 -6.36 -16.08 -11.98
N SER A 101 -5.41 -15.55 -11.21
CA SER A 101 -4.75 -14.30 -11.54
C SER A 101 -3.87 -14.44 -12.79
N GLY A 102 -3.49 -13.31 -13.36
CA GLY A 102 -2.28 -13.24 -14.18
C GLY A 102 -1.02 -13.56 -13.37
N ASP A 103 0.12 -13.48 -14.04
CA ASP A 103 1.44 -13.58 -13.44
C ASP A 103 1.76 -12.25 -12.76
N ILE A 104 2.04 -12.31 -11.45
CA ILE A 104 2.32 -11.19 -10.57
C ILE A 104 3.82 -11.09 -10.40
N HIS A 105 4.40 -10.01 -10.87
CA HIS A 105 5.83 -9.76 -10.82
C HIS A 105 6.17 -8.93 -9.60
N ASP A 106 7.25 -9.29 -8.91
CA ASP A 106 7.76 -8.60 -7.73
C ASP A 106 9.27 -8.42 -7.84
N VAL A 107 9.72 -7.17 -8.04
CA VAL A 107 11.15 -6.85 -8.16
C VAL A 107 11.53 -5.79 -7.14
N VAL A 108 12.61 -6.03 -6.40
CA VAL A 108 13.20 -5.06 -5.47
C VAL A 108 14.43 -4.41 -6.09
N ILE A 109 14.39 -3.09 -6.25
CA ILE A 109 15.51 -2.27 -6.73
C ILE A 109 16.24 -1.58 -5.57
N GLY A 110 17.53 -1.28 -5.79
CA GLY A 110 18.36 -0.52 -4.86
C GLY A 110 19.67 -1.24 -4.48
N PRO A 111 20.53 -0.60 -3.66
CA PRO A 111 20.26 0.65 -2.93
C PRO A 111 20.12 1.88 -3.84
N LEU A 112 19.17 2.77 -3.51
CA LEU A 112 18.85 4.00 -4.23
C LEU A 112 19.32 5.22 -3.44
N GLN A 113 19.69 6.29 -4.14
CA GLN A 113 20.03 7.55 -3.47
C GLN A 113 18.75 8.23 -2.93
N PRO A 114 18.72 8.67 -1.67
CA PRO A 114 17.62 9.48 -1.14
C PRO A 114 17.41 10.76 -1.94
N ASN A 115 16.19 11.30 -1.92
CA ASN A 115 15.83 12.56 -2.59
C ASN A 115 16.23 12.61 -4.08
N THR A 116 16.16 11.47 -4.77
CA THR A 116 16.55 11.33 -6.18
C THR A 116 15.41 10.73 -6.98
N VAL A 117 15.13 11.30 -8.15
CA VAL A 117 14.14 10.76 -9.08
C VAL A 117 14.79 9.67 -9.92
N TYR A 118 14.14 8.51 -9.97
CA TYR A 118 14.52 7.40 -10.84
C TYR A 118 13.41 7.15 -11.85
N HIS A 119 13.82 6.89 -13.09
CA HIS A 119 12.97 6.38 -14.15
C HIS A 119 13.12 4.86 -14.21
N TYR A 120 12.02 4.17 -14.48
CA TYR A 120 12.02 2.71 -14.59
C TYR A 120 11.16 2.26 -15.78
N GLN A 121 11.51 1.09 -16.29
CA GLN A 121 10.74 0.35 -17.29
C GLN A 121 10.65 -1.09 -16.80
N VAL A 122 9.44 -1.64 -16.85
CA VAL A 122 9.18 -3.05 -16.56
C VAL A 122 9.09 -3.79 -17.89
N CYS A 123 9.64 -5.00 -17.95
CA CYS A 123 9.73 -5.72 -19.20
C CYS A 123 8.37 -6.34 -19.61
N SER A 124 7.84 -5.93 -20.76
CA SER A 124 7.05 -6.80 -21.64
C SER A 124 7.93 -7.08 -22.84
N CYS A 125 8.46 -8.29 -22.98
CA CYS A 125 9.25 -8.61 -24.16
C CYS A 125 8.38 -8.49 -25.44
N TRP A 126 9.03 -7.97 -26.48
CA TRP A 126 8.54 -7.41 -27.75
C TRP A 126 7.46 -8.18 -28.51
#